data_AF-A0AA36HHM1-F1
#
_entry.id   AF-A0AA36HHM1-F1
#
_cell.length_a   1.000
_cell.length_b   1.000
_cell.length_c   1.000
_cell.angle_alpha   90.00
_cell.angle_beta   90.00
_cell.angle_gamma   90.00
#
_symmetry.space_group_name_H-M   'P 1'
#
loop_
_entity.id
_entity.type
_entity.pdbx_description
1 polymer ?
#
loop_
_entity_poly.entity_id
_entity_poly.type
_entity_poly.pdbx_seq_one_letter_code
_entity_poly.pdbx_strand_id
1 'polypeptide(L)'
;MVNLFKLNNTQRRFFTCCGKLHVKLAFGIIILLTVFAETVETFHYIKGTIKTSSFITYTLEIWEYIVTVTMVLAFIQESTLLMLPYIVQMFVVVTLMFMFLCHIIFCIFAPYSSTAEQMFVEFEKAHYSLADREVHLIIAVIIAGGFTFVGAWFLVIALSTYQYFDFMNMKRTRKSARHEQLPVLVQPSPSDVQPPPPPTPAPSFPNPNFAGNSDDEDEVFEKSPYLKKEMV
;
A
#
# COMPACT_ATOMS: atom_id res chain seq x y z
N MET A 1 15.20 14.92 10.43
CA MET A 1 15.12 13.45 10.26
C MET A 1 13.70 13.09 9.85
N VAL A 2 13.52 12.43 8.71
CA VAL A 2 12.21 11.93 8.27
C VAL A 2 11.86 10.74 9.16
N ASN A 3 10.80 10.86 9.98
CA ASN A 3 10.32 9.76 10.81
C ASN A 3 9.62 8.71 9.94
N LEU A 4 10.39 7.90 9.21
CA LEU A 4 9.92 6.86 8.28
C LEU A 4 8.96 5.85 8.94
N PHE A 5 9.09 5.62 10.25
CA PHE A 5 8.29 4.66 11.01
C PHE A 5 7.20 5.28 11.89
N LYS A 6 6.82 6.55 11.69
CA LYS A 6 5.68 7.12 12.42
C LYS A 6 4.37 6.52 11.89
N LEU A 7 3.98 5.38 12.43
CA LEU A 7 2.73 4.71 12.10
C LEU A 7 1.55 5.42 12.75
N ASN A 8 0.47 5.62 11.99
CA ASN A 8 -0.77 6.17 12.51
C ASN A 8 -1.66 5.02 13.01
N ASN A 9 -1.45 4.58 14.25
CA ASN A 9 -2.14 3.41 14.82
C ASN A 9 -3.62 3.64 15.15
N THR A 10 -4.13 4.86 15.03
CA THR A 10 -5.52 5.23 15.39
C THR A 10 -6.57 4.70 14.43
N GLN A 11 -6.22 4.31 13.20
CA GLN A 11 -7.20 3.86 12.20
C GLN A 11 -7.03 2.39 11.84
N ARG A 12 -7.94 1.54 12.31
CA ARG A 12 -7.94 0.08 12.06
C ARG A 12 -8.01 -0.31 10.58
N ARG A 13 -8.53 0.56 9.71
CA ARG A 13 -8.63 0.32 8.26
C ARG A 13 -7.29 0.15 7.53
N PHE A 14 -6.18 0.56 8.15
CA PHE A 14 -4.84 0.46 7.56
C PHE A 14 -4.02 -0.71 8.12
N PHE A 15 -4.71 -1.73 8.66
CA PHE A 15 -4.08 -2.96 9.12
C PHE A 15 -4.55 -4.15 8.28
N THR A 16 -3.60 -4.99 7.89
CA THR A 16 -3.77 -6.28 7.23
C THR A 16 -3.51 -7.43 8.22
N CYS A 17 -3.70 -8.68 7.78
CA CYS A 17 -3.51 -9.90 8.58
C CYS A 17 -4.25 -9.86 9.92
N CYS A 18 -5.58 -9.82 9.86
CA CYS A 18 -6.45 -9.77 11.05
C CYS A 18 -6.18 -8.57 11.99
N GLY A 19 -5.78 -7.43 11.42
CA GLY A 19 -5.54 -6.20 12.18
C GLY A 19 -4.17 -6.12 12.86
N LYS A 20 -3.26 -7.07 12.62
CA LYS A 20 -1.96 -7.12 13.32
C LYS A 20 -0.82 -6.43 12.57
N LEU A 21 -0.90 -6.34 11.24
CA LEU A 21 0.19 -5.82 10.42
C LEU A 21 -0.23 -4.50 9.77
N HIS A 22 0.42 -3.38 10.12
CA HIS A 22 0.13 -2.12 9.46
C HIS A 22 0.55 -2.17 7.98
N VAL A 23 -0.26 -1.62 7.09
CA VAL A 23 -0.08 -1.68 5.64
C VAL A 23 1.27 -1.09 5.19
N LYS A 24 1.72 0.01 5.81
CA LYS A 24 3.07 0.55 5.58
C LYS A 24 4.20 -0.44 5.91
N LEU A 25 4.05 -1.21 7.00
CA LEU A 25 5.04 -2.22 7.37
C LEU A 25 5.00 -3.42 6.40
N ALA A 26 3.80 -3.88 6.04
CA ALA A 26 3.61 -4.92 5.03
C ALA A 26 4.28 -4.54 3.71
N PHE A 27 4.07 -3.31 3.25
CA PHE A 27 4.68 -2.80 2.04
C PHE A 27 6.21 -2.70 2.14
N GLY A 28 6.74 -2.30 3.30
CA GLY A 28 8.19 -2.34 3.56
C GLY A 28 8.78 -3.75 3.48
N ILE A 29 8.05 -4.77 3.96
CA ILE A 29 8.45 -6.18 3.84
C ILE A 29 8.45 -6.60 2.36
N ILE A 30 7.43 -6.22 1.60
CA ILE A 30 7.36 -6.50 0.15
C ILE A 30 8.56 -5.89 -0.56
N ILE A 31 8.90 -4.62 -0.29
CA ILE A 31 10.08 -3.96 -0.87
C ILE A 31 11.36 -4.74 -0.58
N LEU A 32 11.55 -5.18 0.67
CA LEU A 32 12.73 -5.95 1.06
C LEU A 32 12.80 -7.29 0.31
N LEU A 33 11.67 -8.00 0.20
CA LEU A 33 11.59 -9.25 -0.53
C LEU A 33 11.88 -9.05 -2.03
N THR A 34 11.32 -8.01 -2.65
CA THR A 34 11.58 -7.69 -4.06
C THR A 34 13.05 -7.38 -4.29
N VAL A 35 13.65 -6.47 -3.50
CA VAL A 35 15.08 -6.13 -3.65
C VAL A 35 15.97 -7.37 -3.45
N PHE A 36 15.62 -8.25 -2.52
CA PHE A 36 16.34 -9.52 -2.34
C PHE A 36 16.21 -10.42 -3.57
N ALA A 37 15.01 -10.59 -4.12
CA ALA A 37 14.77 -11.39 -5.33
C ALA A 37 15.58 -10.86 -6.52
N GLU A 38 15.51 -9.55 -6.77
CA GLU A 38 16.27 -8.84 -7.82
C GLU A 38 17.78 -9.05 -7.67
N THR A 39 18.30 -8.98 -6.44
CA THR A 39 19.73 -9.21 -6.16
C THR A 39 20.14 -10.64 -6.47
N VAL A 40 19.30 -11.62 -6.11
CA VAL A 40 19.53 -13.03 -6.42
C VAL A 40 19.50 -13.27 -7.92
N GLU A 41 18.54 -12.68 -8.64
CA GLU A 41 18.42 -12.80 -10.09
C GLU A 41 19.62 -12.18 -10.82
N THR A 42 19.98 -10.95 -10.47
CA THR A 42 21.19 -10.28 -10.98
C THR A 42 22.44 -11.14 -10.80
N PHE A 43 22.58 -11.77 -9.63
CA PHE A 43 23.71 -12.63 -9.34
C PHE A 43 23.74 -13.88 -10.23
N HIS A 44 22.59 -14.47 -10.54
CA HIS A 44 22.49 -15.58 -11.50
C HIS A 44 22.80 -15.15 -12.93
N TYR A 45 22.40 -13.94 -13.31
CA TYR A 45 22.73 -13.34 -14.61
C TYR A 45 24.24 -13.15 -14.77
N ILE A 46 24.92 -12.57 -13.77
CA ILE A 46 26.39 -12.35 -13.78
C ILE A 46 27.15 -13.67 -13.86
N LYS A 47 26.68 -14.73 -13.18
CA LYS A 47 27.30 -16.05 -13.23
C LYS A 47 27.14 -16.77 -14.57
N GLY A 48 26.38 -16.19 -15.51
CA GLY A 48 26.14 -16.77 -16.84
C GLY A 48 25.30 -18.05 -16.81
N THR A 49 24.62 -18.32 -15.68
CA THR A 49 23.77 -19.51 -15.51
C THR A 49 22.49 -19.40 -16.35
N ILE A 50 22.03 -18.16 -16.59
CA ILE A 50 20.85 -17.86 -17.38
C ILE A 50 21.30 -17.35 -18.75
N LYS A 51 21.18 -18.18 -19.80
CA LYS A 51 21.37 -17.76 -21.19
C LYS A 51 20.09 -17.10 -21.70
N THR A 52 19.89 -15.82 -21.43
CA THR A 52 18.76 -15.07 -22.02
C THR A 52 19.21 -14.39 -23.31
N SER A 53 18.52 -14.71 -24.42
CA SER A 53 18.89 -14.29 -25.78
C SER A 53 17.87 -13.37 -26.45
N SER A 54 16.83 -12.92 -25.74
CA SER A 54 15.74 -12.13 -26.34
C SER A 54 15.72 -10.67 -25.84
N PHE A 55 15.48 -9.74 -26.76
CA PHE A 55 15.31 -8.30 -26.48
C PHE A 55 14.15 -8.03 -25.50
N ILE A 56 13.10 -8.86 -25.53
CA ILE A 56 11.94 -8.74 -24.64
C ILE A 56 12.34 -8.99 -23.20
N THR A 57 13.14 -10.02 -22.93
CA THR A 57 13.62 -10.31 -21.57
C THR A 57 14.40 -9.14 -21.00
N TYR A 58 15.30 -8.54 -21.79
CA TYR A 58 16.06 -7.36 -21.36
C TYR A 58 15.16 -6.14 -21.08
N THR A 59 14.09 -5.98 -21.87
CA THR A 59 13.12 -4.89 -21.65
C THR A 59 12.32 -5.09 -20.37
N LEU A 60 11.90 -6.32 -20.08
CA LEU A 60 11.19 -6.66 -18.84
C LEU A 60 12.08 -6.47 -17.60
N GLU A 61 13.34 -6.90 -17.68
CA GLU A 61 14.34 -6.70 -16.62
C GLU A 61 14.51 -5.20 -16.29
N ILE A 62 14.71 -4.34 -17.31
CA ILE A 62 14.80 -2.89 -17.09
C ILE A 62 13.53 -2.35 -16.44
N TRP A 63 12.36 -2.81 -16.88
CA TRP A 63 11.08 -2.39 -16.33
C TRP A 63 10.95 -2.77 -14.85
N GLU A 64 11.37 -3.98 -14.47
CA GLU A 64 11.37 -4.46 -13.09
C GLU A 64 12.27 -3.60 -12.19
N TYR A 65 13.47 -3.21 -12.65
CA TYR A 65 14.30 -2.23 -11.92
C TYR A 65 13.61 -0.88 -11.75
N ILE A 66 12.97 -0.36 -12.79
CA ILE A 66 12.23 0.92 -12.71
C ILE A 66 11.13 0.81 -11.66
N VAL A 67 10.38 -0.29 -11.66
CA VAL A 67 9.32 -0.51 -10.66
C VAL A 67 9.89 -0.66 -9.26
N THR A 68 10.98 -1.40 -9.07
CA THR A 68 11.65 -1.53 -7.77
C THR A 68 12.15 -0.19 -7.23
N VAL A 69 12.79 0.62 -8.06
CA VAL A 69 13.28 1.96 -7.66
C VAL A 69 12.10 2.89 -7.33
N THR A 70 11.07 2.93 -8.16
CA THR A 70 9.87 3.75 -7.89
C THR A 70 9.15 3.30 -6.62
N MET A 71 9.11 2.00 -6.33
CA MET A 71 8.55 1.43 -5.10
C MET A 71 9.30 1.90 -3.85
N VAL A 72 10.64 1.90 -3.88
CA VAL A 72 11.48 2.41 -2.78
C VAL A 72 11.26 3.92 -2.58
N LEU A 73 11.25 4.69 -3.66
CA LEU A 73 11.01 6.14 -3.59
C LEU A 73 9.60 6.46 -3.08
N ALA A 74 8.59 5.69 -3.50
CA ALA A 74 7.22 5.80 -3.01
C ALA A 74 7.14 5.60 -1.50
N PHE A 75 7.88 4.62 -0.97
CA PHE A 75 7.94 4.36 0.47
C PHE A 75 8.58 5.50 1.27
N ILE A 76 9.67 6.07 0.76
CA ILE A 76 10.40 7.17 1.43
C ILE A 76 9.59 8.47 1.39
N GLN A 77 9.02 8.79 0.23
CA GLN A 77 8.32 10.06 0.01
C GLN A 77 6.84 10.02 0.43
N GLU A 78 6.31 8.82 0.71
CA GLU A 78 4.87 8.58 0.91
C GLU A 78 4.05 9.10 -0.28
N SER A 79 4.58 8.92 -1.49
CA SER A 79 4.00 9.47 -2.73
C SER A 79 3.08 8.46 -3.39
N THR A 80 1.83 8.88 -3.59
CA THR A 80 0.78 8.10 -4.25
C THR A 80 1.09 7.83 -5.73
N LEU A 81 1.69 8.78 -6.43
CA LEU A 81 1.99 8.65 -7.87
C LEU A 81 3.09 7.63 -8.15
N LEU A 82 4.10 7.56 -7.28
CA LEU A 82 5.22 6.63 -7.42
C LEU A 82 4.83 5.17 -7.12
N MET A 83 3.66 4.94 -6.50
CA MET A 83 3.09 3.59 -6.32
C MET A 83 2.48 3.02 -7.60
N LEU A 84 2.07 3.87 -8.55
CA LEU A 84 1.28 3.43 -9.71
C LEU A 84 2.00 2.39 -10.59
N PRO A 85 3.31 2.54 -10.92
CA PRO A 85 4.00 1.53 -11.73
C PRO A 85 3.94 0.13 -11.11
N TYR A 86 4.13 0.04 -9.79
CA TYR A 86 4.03 -1.21 -9.04
C TYR A 86 2.61 -1.80 -9.05
N ILE A 87 1.59 -0.97 -8.81
CA ILE A 87 0.19 -1.43 -8.82
C ILE A 87 -0.20 -1.97 -10.20
N VAL A 88 0.17 -1.25 -11.26
CA VAL A 88 -0.12 -1.67 -12.64
C VAL A 88 0.61 -2.97 -12.97
N GLN A 89 1.90 -3.09 -12.64
CA GLN A 89 2.64 -4.34 -12.84
C GLN A 89 2.00 -5.50 -12.09
N MET A 90 1.68 -5.33 -10.80
CA MET A 90 1.05 -6.38 -9.99
C MET A 90 -0.34 -6.76 -10.52
N PHE A 91 -1.11 -5.81 -11.02
CA PHE A 91 -2.41 -6.09 -11.64
C PHE A 91 -2.25 -6.98 -12.88
N VAL A 92 -1.29 -6.66 -13.75
CA VAL A 92 -0.98 -7.48 -14.93
C VAL A 92 -0.52 -8.88 -14.51
N VAL A 93 0.44 -8.98 -13.59
CA VAL A 93 0.97 -10.26 -13.10
C VAL A 93 -0.13 -11.14 -12.50
N VAL A 94 -0.96 -10.59 -11.60
CA VAL A 94 -2.05 -11.34 -10.98
C VAL A 94 -3.09 -11.78 -12.00
N THR A 95 -3.41 -10.93 -12.98
CA THR A 95 -4.36 -11.28 -14.05
C THR A 95 -3.80 -12.42 -14.91
N LEU A 96 -2.53 -12.36 -15.31
CA LEU A 96 -1.88 -13.41 -16.08
C LEU A 96 -1.80 -14.73 -15.30
N MET A 97 -1.44 -14.69 -14.01
CA MET A 97 -1.43 -15.86 -13.12
C MET A 97 -2.82 -16.45 -12.93
N PHE A 98 -3.84 -15.62 -12.78
CA PHE A 98 -5.22 -16.08 -12.69
C PHE A 98 -5.69 -16.74 -13.99
N MET A 99 -5.39 -16.14 -15.15
CA MET A 99 -5.67 -16.76 -16.45
C MET A 99 -4.97 -18.10 -16.60
N PHE A 100 -3.70 -18.19 -16.20
CA PHE A 100 -2.94 -19.44 -16.21
C PHE A 100 -3.55 -20.51 -15.28
N LEU A 101 -3.98 -20.13 -14.07
CA LEU A 101 -4.69 -21.02 -13.16
C LEU A 101 -5.98 -21.56 -13.78
N CYS A 102 -6.78 -20.70 -14.43
CA CYS A 102 -7.98 -21.12 -15.15
C CYS A 102 -7.66 -22.10 -16.29
N HIS A 103 -6.55 -21.92 -17.00
CA HIS A 103 -6.10 -22.85 -18.03
C HIS A 103 -5.74 -24.22 -17.45
N ILE A 104 -5.02 -24.29 -16.33
CA ILE A 104 -4.70 -25.56 -15.67
C ILE A 104 -5.98 -26.27 -15.21
N ILE A 105 -6.91 -25.53 -14.60
CA ILE A 105 -8.21 -26.09 -14.18
C ILE A 105 -8.99 -26.62 -15.38
N PHE A 106 -8.99 -25.90 -16.50
CA PHE A 106 -9.60 -26.37 -17.74
C PHE A 106 -8.97 -27.69 -18.22
N CYS A 107 -7.64 -27.82 -18.14
CA CYS A 107 -6.94 -29.05 -18.51
C CYS A 107 -7.31 -30.26 -17.63
N ILE A 108 -7.76 -30.04 -16.39
CA ILE A 108 -8.29 -31.11 -15.52
C ILE A 108 -9.65 -31.61 -16.02
N PHE A 109 -10.54 -30.70 -16.41
CA PHE A 109 -11.89 -31.07 -16.88
C PHE A 109 -11.92 -31.57 -18.33
N ALA A 110 -11.01 -31.08 -19.17
CA ALA A 110 -10.89 -31.46 -20.58
C ALA A 110 -9.49 -32.00 -20.90
N PRO A 111 -9.11 -33.18 -20.37
CA PRO A 111 -7.76 -33.73 -20.49
C PRO A 111 -7.39 -34.14 -21.92
N TYR A 112 -8.38 -34.36 -22.80
CA TYR A 112 -8.17 -34.68 -24.22
C TYR A 112 -8.24 -33.45 -25.14
N SER A 113 -8.23 -32.23 -24.58
CA SER A 113 -8.17 -31.02 -25.39
C SER A 113 -6.77 -30.78 -25.95
N SER A 114 -6.67 -30.18 -27.14
CA SER A 114 -5.39 -29.81 -27.77
C SER A 114 -4.55 -28.89 -26.89
N THR A 115 -5.19 -28.03 -26.09
CA THR A 115 -4.53 -27.14 -25.12
C THR A 115 -3.88 -27.93 -23.99
N ALA A 116 -4.57 -28.96 -23.48
CA ALA A 116 -4.01 -29.83 -22.47
C ALA A 116 -2.81 -30.58 -23.06
N GLU A 117 -2.94 -31.19 -24.24
CA GLU A 117 -1.83 -31.88 -24.91
C GLU A 117 -0.59 -30.99 -25.09
N GLN A 118 -0.74 -29.74 -25.54
CA GLN A 118 0.38 -28.80 -25.68
C GLN A 118 1.11 -28.54 -24.36
N MET A 119 0.38 -28.32 -23.27
CA MET A 119 0.96 -28.11 -21.93
C MET A 119 1.76 -29.32 -21.43
N PHE A 120 1.35 -30.55 -21.78
CA PHE A 120 2.07 -31.77 -21.37
C PHE A 120 3.23 -32.12 -22.30
N VAL A 121 3.13 -31.82 -23.60
CA VAL A 121 4.23 -32.04 -24.56
C VAL A 121 5.44 -31.19 -24.21
N GLU A 122 5.24 -29.99 -23.69
CA GLU A 122 6.30 -29.07 -23.29
C GLU A 122 6.90 -29.44 -21.92
N PHE A 123 6.10 -30.04 -21.02
CA PHE A 123 6.56 -30.42 -19.67
C PHE A 123 7.41 -31.70 -19.61
N GLU A 124 7.16 -32.76 -20.40
CA GLU A 124 8.15 -33.85 -20.55
C GLU A 124 7.86 -34.90 -21.63
N LYS A 125 8.95 -35.43 -22.22
CA LYS A 125 9.01 -36.54 -23.19
C LYS A 125 8.76 -37.94 -22.58
N ALA A 126 8.32 -38.03 -21.34
CA ALA A 126 8.22 -39.31 -20.61
C ALA A 126 6.80 -39.88 -20.68
N HIS A 127 6.70 -41.18 -21.00
CA HIS A 127 5.46 -41.93 -21.09
C HIS A 127 4.79 -42.04 -19.71
N TYR A 128 3.90 -41.11 -19.37
CA TYR A 128 3.10 -41.16 -18.15
C TYR A 128 1.76 -41.85 -18.36
N SER A 129 1.35 -42.62 -17.34
CA SER A 129 -0.02 -43.13 -17.20
C SER A 129 -1.00 -41.97 -16.95
N LEU A 130 -2.28 -42.14 -17.31
CA LEU A 130 -3.32 -41.13 -17.06
C LEU A 130 -3.42 -40.73 -15.57
N ALA A 131 -3.18 -41.68 -14.66
CA ALA A 131 -3.21 -41.42 -13.22
C ALA A 131 -2.08 -40.50 -12.76
N ASP A 132 -0.86 -40.65 -13.31
CA ASP A 132 0.29 -39.80 -12.96
C ASP A 132 0.07 -38.36 -13.45
N ARG A 133 -0.60 -38.20 -14.58
CA ARG A 133 -0.95 -36.90 -15.16
C ARG A 133 -1.93 -36.11 -14.28
N GLU A 134 -2.94 -36.78 -13.73
CA GLU A 134 -3.90 -36.16 -12.82
C GLU A 134 -3.22 -35.65 -11.53
N VAL A 135 -2.29 -36.42 -10.98
CA VAL A 135 -1.52 -36.02 -9.79
C VAL A 135 -0.66 -34.78 -10.09
N HIS A 136 0.04 -34.76 -11.22
CA HIS A 136 0.84 -33.59 -11.62
C HIS A 136 -0.02 -32.34 -11.84
N LEU A 137 -1.21 -32.49 -12.43
CA LEU A 137 -2.16 -31.39 -12.60
C LEU A 137 -2.63 -30.82 -11.26
N ILE A 138 -2.97 -31.69 -10.31
CA ILE A 138 -3.39 -31.26 -8.97
C ILE A 138 -2.26 -30.51 -8.27
N ILE A 139 -1.02 -31.01 -8.35
CA ILE A 139 0.16 -30.33 -7.82
C ILE A 139 0.34 -28.96 -8.49
N ALA A 140 0.22 -28.89 -9.82
CA ALA A 140 0.33 -27.65 -10.58
C ALA A 140 -0.74 -26.63 -10.17
N VAL A 141 -2.00 -27.05 -9.94
CA VAL A 141 -3.07 -26.18 -9.43
C VAL A 141 -2.75 -25.66 -8.04
N ILE A 142 -2.27 -26.52 -7.14
CA ILE A 142 -1.92 -26.10 -5.77
C ILE A 142 -0.81 -25.05 -5.80
N ILE A 143 0.24 -25.29 -6.60
CA ILE A 143 1.38 -24.38 -6.72
C ILE A 143 0.94 -23.07 -7.38
N ALA A 144 0.33 -23.13 -8.57
CA ALA A 144 -0.12 -21.95 -9.31
C ALA A 144 -1.16 -21.14 -8.53
N GLY A 145 -2.10 -21.82 -7.86
CA GLY A 145 -3.10 -21.21 -6.98
C GLY A 145 -2.47 -20.51 -5.78
N GLY A 146 -1.48 -21.16 -5.14
CA GLY A 146 -0.71 -20.57 -4.06
C GLY A 146 0.01 -19.28 -4.47
N PHE A 147 0.74 -19.30 -5.59
CA PHE A 147 1.41 -18.11 -6.12
C PHE A 147 0.43 -17.02 -6.54
N THR A 148 -0.70 -17.39 -7.16
CA THR A 148 -1.76 -16.43 -7.53
C THR A 148 -2.33 -15.75 -6.29
N PHE A 149 -2.58 -16.51 -5.21
CA PHE A 149 -3.08 -15.97 -3.95
C PHE A 149 -2.09 -15.02 -3.29
N VAL A 150 -0.80 -15.38 -3.25
CA VAL A 150 0.26 -14.51 -2.71
C VAL A 150 0.39 -13.23 -3.54
N GLY A 151 0.36 -13.34 -4.87
CA GLY A 151 0.39 -12.18 -5.78
C GLY A 151 -0.83 -11.27 -5.59
N ALA A 152 -2.03 -11.85 -5.46
CA ALA A 152 -3.24 -11.09 -5.18
C ALA A 152 -3.16 -10.38 -3.82
N TRP A 153 -2.58 -11.04 -2.81
CA TRP A 153 -2.34 -10.42 -1.51
C TRP A 153 -1.40 -9.21 -1.61
N PHE A 154 -0.28 -9.33 -2.34
CA PHE A 154 0.61 -8.19 -2.63
C PHE A 154 -0.12 -7.03 -3.31
N LEU A 155 -0.98 -7.31 -4.29
CA LEU A 155 -1.80 -6.29 -4.95
C LEU A 155 -2.75 -5.60 -3.97
N VAL A 156 -3.39 -6.34 -3.07
CA VAL A 156 -4.26 -5.77 -2.01
C VAL A 156 -3.45 -4.86 -1.07
N ILE A 157 -2.24 -5.27 -0.68
CA ILE A 157 -1.35 -4.42 0.13
C ILE A 157 -0.96 -3.16 -0.65
N ALA A 158 -0.66 -3.27 -1.94
CA ALA A 158 -0.31 -2.14 -2.80
C ALA A 158 -1.45 -1.11 -2.86
N LEU A 159 -2.68 -1.56 -3.12
CA LEU A 159 -3.87 -0.72 -3.16
C LEU A 159 -4.20 -0.10 -1.79
N SER A 160 -4.07 -0.87 -0.72
CA SER A 160 -4.26 -0.35 0.64
C SER A 160 -3.21 0.71 0.99
N THR A 161 -1.97 0.51 0.54
CA THR A 161 -0.86 1.46 0.74
C THR A 161 -1.09 2.74 -0.05
N TYR A 162 -1.59 2.62 -1.28
CA TYR A 162 -2.01 3.74 -2.10
C TYR A 162 -3.06 4.60 -1.38
N GLN A 163 -4.12 3.97 -0.86
CA GLN A 163 -5.16 4.66 -0.08
C GLN A 163 -4.59 5.33 1.19
N TYR A 164 -3.63 4.67 1.85
CA TYR A 164 -2.95 5.23 3.01
C TYR A 164 -2.11 6.46 2.66
N PHE A 165 -1.31 6.41 1.59
CA PHE A 165 -0.52 7.56 1.12
C PHE A 165 -1.42 8.71 0.67
N ASP A 166 -2.51 8.43 -0.02
CA ASP A 166 -3.49 9.45 -0.40
C ASP A 166 -4.11 10.14 0.83
N PHE A 167 -4.51 9.35 1.85
CA PHE A 167 -5.01 9.89 3.11
C PHE A 167 -3.97 10.75 3.84
N MET A 168 -2.71 10.32 3.87
CA MET A 168 -1.62 11.08 4.49
C MET A 168 -1.32 12.38 3.74
N ASN A 169 -1.37 12.36 2.41
CA ASN A 169 -1.21 13.54 1.57
C ASN A 169 -2.35 14.54 1.80
N MET A 170 -3.61 14.09 1.82
CA MET A 170 -4.75 14.94 2.18
C MET A 170 -4.59 15.57 3.58
N LYS A 171 -4.14 14.80 4.57
CA LYS A 171 -3.90 15.30 5.92
C LYS A 171 -2.77 16.34 5.97
N ARG A 172 -1.72 16.17 5.15
CA ARG A 172 -0.61 17.13 5.03
C ARG A 172 -1.07 18.43 4.39
N THR A 173 -1.82 18.37 3.28
CA THR A 173 -2.37 19.55 2.59
C THR A 173 -3.37 20.32 3.44
N ARG A 174 -4.22 19.63 4.22
CA ARG A 174 -5.14 20.31 5.16
C ARG A 174 -4.40 21.07 6.26
N LYS A 175 -3.28 20.52 6.75
CA LYS A 175 -2.46 21.18 7.78
C LYS A 175 -1.70 22.38 7.23
N SER A 176 -1.19 22.32 5.99
CA SER A 176 -0.56 23.48 5.36
C SER A 176 -1.58 24.57 5.06
N ALA A 177 -2.75 24.21 4.52
CA ALA A 177 -3.84 25.16 4.26
C ALA A 177 -4.33 25.87 5.53
N ARG A 178 -4.39 25.17 6.67
CA ARG A 178 -4.74 25.77 7.96
C ARG A 178 -3.68 26.75 8.48
N HIS A 179 -2.41 26.57 8.11
CA HIS A 179 -1.35 27.52 8.44
C HIS A 179 -1.37 28.75 7.53
N GLU A 180 -1.83 28.62 6.28
CA GLU A 180 -1.99 29.75 5.35
C GLU A 180 -3.30 30.53 5.57
N GLN A 181 -4.36 29.86 6.04
CA GLN A 181 -5.64 30.48 6.42
C GLN A 181 -5.68 30.78 7.93
N LEU A 182 -4.78 31.64 8.41
CA LEU A 182 -5.12 32.46 9.57
C LEU A 182 -5.94 33.63 9.01
N PRO A 183 -7.27 33.67 9.21
CA PRO A 183 -8.04 34.83 8.81
C PRO A 183 -7.49 36.02 9.59
N VAL A 184 -6.97 37.00 8.85
CA VAL A 184 -6.75 38.36 9.35
C VAL A 184 -8.13 38.91 9.71
N LEU A 185 -8.63 38.56 10.91
CA LEU A 185 -9.74 39.29 11.50
C LEU A 185 -9.20 40.66 11.87
N VAL A 186 -9.48 41.61 10.99
CA VAL A 186 -9.62 43.04 11.27
C VAL A 186 -8.36 43.66 11.88
N GLN A 187 -7.42 44.10 11.03
CA GLN A 187 -6.64 45.29 11.37
C GLN A 187 -7.62 46.47 11.47
N PRO A 188 -7.76 47.14 12.62
CA PRO A 188 -8.43 48.43 12.65
C PRO A 188 -7.57 49.44 11.91
N SER A 189 -8.12 50.04 10.86
CA SER A 189 -7.59 51.22 10.19
C SER A 189 -7.25 52.29 11.25
N PRO A 190 -6.05 52.90 11.25
CA PRO A 190 -5.63 53.81 12.31
C PRO A 190 -6.18 55.23 12.10
N SER A 191 -7.49 55.40 11.91
CA SER A 191 -8.06 56.73 11.64
C SER A 191 -9.34 57.11 12.37
N ASP A 192 -9.98 56.24 13.16
CA ASP A 192 -11.15 56.63 13.94
C ASP A 192 -10.95 56.39 15.44
N VAL A 193 -10.32 57.36 16.10
CA VAL A 193 -10.32 57.48 17.56
C VAL A 193 -11.69 58.05 17.96
N GLN A 194 -12.61 57.18 18.35
CA GLN A 194 -13.82 57.59 19.09
C GLN A 194 -14.00 56.67 20.31
N PRO A 195 -14.23 57.22 21.52
CA PRO A 195 -14.28 56.43 22.75
C PRO A 195 -15.47 55.44 22.76
N PRO A 196 -15.32 54.27 23.43
CA PRO A 196 -16.26 53.16 23.32
C PRO A 196 -17.60 53.48 24.01
N PRO A 197 -18.77 53.24 23.36
CA PRO A 197 -20.05 53.19 24.05
C PRO A 197 -20.14 51.92 24.93
N PRO A 198 -20.89 51.97 26.05
CA PRO A 198 -20.97 50.87 27.02
C PRO A 198 -21.59 49.59 26.40
N PRO A 199 -21.19 48.40 26.89
CA PRO A 199 -21.54 47.12 26.28
C PRO A 199 -23.02 46.80 26.48
N THR A 200 -23.80 46.85 25.40
CA THR A 200 -25.07 46.12 25.31
C THR A 200 -24.79 44.61 25.25
N PRO A 201 -25.49 43.77 26.03
CA PRO A 201 -25.34 42.32 25.93
C PRO A 201 -25.79 41.85 24.55
N ALA A 202 -24.87 41.24 23.79
CA ALA A 202 -25.20 40.62 22.52
C ALA A 202 -26.14 39.42 22.77
N PRO A 203 -27.26 39.28 22.04
CA PRO A 203 -28.07 38.08 22.09
C PRO A 203 -27.23 36.90 21.57
N SER A 204 -26.98 35.93 22.43
CA SER A 204 -26.29 34.69 22.07
C SER A 204 -27.14 33.93 21.06
N PHE A 205 -26.72 33.92 19.80
CA PHE A 205 -27.28 33.02 18.81
C PHE A 205 -26.79 31.59 19.09
N PRO A 206 -27.68 30.61 19.30
CA PRO A 206 -27.28 29.21 19.40
C PRO A 206 -26.72 28.75 18.05
N ASN A 207 -25.45 28.37 18.02
CA ASN A 207 -24.84 27.76 16.84
C ASN A 207 -25.36 26.31 16.72
N PRO A 208 -26.12 25.94 15.67
CA PRO A 208 -26.70 24.60 15.53
C PRO A 208 -25.65 23.51 15.29
N ASN A 209 -24.41 23.87 14.93
CA ASN A 209 -23.36 22.91 14.61
C ASN A 209 -22.75 22.20 15.84
N PHE A 210 -23.23 22.47 17.05
CA PHE A 210 -22.82 21.78 18.28
C PHE A 210 -23.85 20.76 18.80
N ALA A 211 -24.98 20.57 18.11
CA ALA A 211 -25.95 19.55 18.47
C ALA A 211 -25.64 18.21 17.77
N GLY A 212 -24.68 17.45 18.30
CA GLY A 212 -24.48 16.05 17.91
C GLY A 212 -23.03 15.59 17.93
N ASN A 213 -22.70 14.77 18.94
CA ASN A 213 -21.42 14.07 19.19
C ASN A 213 -20.29 14.89 19.82
N SER A 214 -20.53 15.38 21.04
CA SER A 214 -19.49 15.62 22.04
C SER A 214 -19.45 14.44 23.01
N ASP A 215 -18.68 13.38 22.70
CA ASP A 215 -18.39 12.35 23.71
C ASP A 215 -17.06 11.59 23.54
N ASP A 216 -16.06 12.08 22.77
CA ASP A 216 -14.81 11.31 22.60
C ASP A 216 -13.51 12.12 22.44
N GLU A 217 -13.47 13.43 22.74
CA GLU A 217 -12.24 14.23 22.56
C GLU A 217 -11.99 15.20 23.73
N ASP A 218 -11.91 14.69 24.97
CA ASP A 218 -11.42 15.45 26.12
C ASP A 218 -10.53 14.59 27.04
N GLU A 219 -9.38 14.11 26.53
CA GLU A 219 -8.29 13.54 27.35
C GLU A 219 -6.92 14.22 27.09
N VAL A 220 -6.89 15.50 26.71
CA VAL A 220 -5.61 16.18 26.35
C VAL A 220 -5.09 17.17 27.40
N PHE A 221 -5.82 17.44 28.51
CA PHE A 221 -5.36 18.43 29.50
C PHE A 221 -5.65 18.09 30.97
N GLU A 222 -5.06 17.03 31.50
CA GLU A 222 -4.71 16.86 32.93
C GLU A 222 -3.61 15.77 32.99
N LYS A 223 -2.43 15.86 33.61
CA LYS A 223 -1.83 16.75 34.60
C LYS A 223 -0.30 16.66 34.45
N SER A 224 0.38 17.80 34.47
CA SER A 224 1.61 17.94 35.26
C SER A 224 1.69 19.38 35.74
N PRO A 225 1.85 19.57 37.05
CA PRO A 225 3.01 20.35 37.45
C PRO A 225 3.74 19.74 38.64
N TYR A 226 5.05 19.57 38.47
CA TYR A 226 5.99 19.60 39.58
C TYR A 226 5.99 21.00 40.21
N LEU A 227 5.68 21.10 41.51
CA LEU A 227 6.16 22.20 42.36
C LEU A 227 6.17 21.83 43.86
N LYS A 228 7.29 21.21 44.26
CA LYS A 228 8.14 21.49 45.43
C LYS A 228 7.58 22.27 46.66
N LYS A 229 7.59 21.62 47.84
CA LYS A 229 7.97 22.13 49.18
C LYS A 229 7.91 20.95 50.18
N GLU A 230 9.02 20.38 50.66
CA GLU A 230 9.78 20.74 51.88
C GLU A 230 8.97 21.11 53.14
N MET A 231 9.36 20.46 54.25
CA MET A 231 8.91 20.56 55.67
C MET A 231 7.59 19.82 55.96
N VAL A 232 7.51 18.81 56.84
CA VAL A 232 8.13 18.57 58.16
C VAL A 232 8.44 17.09 58.35
#